data_AF-A0A355U750-F1
#
_entry.id   AF-A0A355U750-F1
#
_cell.length_a   1.000
_cell.length_b   1.000
_cell.length_c   1.000
_cell.angle_alpha   90.00
_cell.angle_beta   90.00
_cell.angle_gamma   90.00
#
_symmetry.space_group_name_H-M   'P 1'
#
loop_
_entity.id
_entity.type
_entity.pdbx_description
1 polymer ?
#
loop_
_entity_poly.entity_id
_entity_poly.type
_entity_poly.pdbx_seq_one_letter_code
_entity_poly.pdbx_strand_id
1 'polypeptide(L)'
;MKFLRDIVDKFKPTFSEGGKLSFLHSTFDALETFLFVPNHTTHSGGHIRDGIDLKRTMFIVVIALLPALMFGMWNLGYQFHRATGMEVSLFENFWYGMIQTLPIIIVSYGVGLGIEMAFAQ
;
A
#
# COMPACT_ATOMS: atom_id res chain seq x y z
N MET A 1 -5.17 -18.97 -9.95
CA MET A 1 -4.16 -19.89 -9.37
C MET A 1 -4.77 -20.57 -8.16
N LYS A 2 -5.24 -21.82 -8.27
CA LYS A 2 -5.94 -22.52 -7.17
C LYS A 2 -5.03 -22.71 -5.95
N PHE A 3 -3.76 -23.05 -6.18
CA PHE A 3 -2.78 -23.29 -5.13
C PHE A 3 -2.60 -22.15 -4.11
N LEU A 4 -2.48 -20.89 -4.55
CA LEU A 4 -2.34 -19.75 -3.63
C LEU A 4 -3.63 -19.48 -2.85
N ARG A 5 -4.79 -19.72 -3.48
CA ARG A 5 -6.11 -19.60 -2.83
C ARG A 5 -6.28 -20.67 -1.76
N ASP A 6 -5.95 -21.92 -2.09
CA ASP A 6 -6.07 -23.08 -1.20
C ASP A 6 -5.17 -22.95 0.04
N ILE A 7 -3.99 -22.34 -0.11
CA ILE A 7 -3.09 -22.02 1.02
C ILE A 7 -3.72 -20.98 1.94
N VAL A 8 -4.21 -19.86 1.38
CA VAL A 8 -4.82 -18.78 2.17
C VAL A 8 -6.08 -19.27 2.89
N ASP A 9 -6.94 -20.03 2.19
CA ASP A 9 -8.16 -20.61 2.76
C ASP A 9 -7.87 -21.59 3.92
N LYS A 10 -6.72 -22.29 3.88
CA LYS A 10 -6.30 -23.20 4.95
C LYS A 10 -5.84 -22.47 6.22
N PHE A 11 -5.25 -21.28 6.09
CA PHE A 11 -4.80 -20.48 7.23
C PHE A 11 -5.90 -19.59 7.82
N LYS A 12 -6.88 -19.19 6.99
CA LYS A 12 -8.03 -18.35 7.35
C LYS A 12 -8.74 -18.73 8.67
N PRO A 13 -9.05 -20.00 8.98
CA PRO A 13 -9.71 -20.37 10.24
C PRO A 13 -8.90 -20.09 11.52
N THR A 14 -7.58 -19.88 11.40
CA THR A 14 -6.71 -19.55 12.56
C THR A 14 -6.84 -18.08 12.96
N PHE A 15 -7.25 -17.23 12.02
CA PHE A 15 -7.33 -15.78 12.14
C PHE A 15 -8.77 -15.27 12.23
N SER A 16 -9.79 -16.10 11.97
CA SER A 16 -11.22 -15.77 12.08
C SER A 16 -11.74 -15.83 13.54
N GLU A 17 -12.94 -15.28 13.79
CA GLU A 17 -13.59 -15.29 15.11
C GLU A 17 -13.58 -16.70 15.74
N GLY A 18 -12.94 -16.84 16.91
CA GLY A 18 -12.75 -18.12 17.62
C GLY A 18 -11.36 -18.78 17.47
N GLY A 19 -10.50 -18.28 16.57
CA GLY A 19 -9.12 -18.74 16.42
C GLY A 19 -8.14 -18.12 17.42
N LYS A 20 -7.01 -18.80 17.70
CA LYS A 20 -5.97 -18.33 18.65
C LYS A 20 -5.35 -16.98 18.27
N LEU A 21 -5.42 -16.58 17.00
CA LEU A 21 -4.88 -15.34 16.46
C LEU A 21 -5.97 -14.42 15.89
N SER A 22 -7.18 -14.45 16.48
CA SER A 22 -8.27 -13.52 16.11
C SER A 22 -7.88 -12.04 16.21
N PHE A 23 -6.89 -11.71 17.03
CA PHE A 23 -6.29 -10.37 17.07
C PHE A 23 -5.55 -9.98 15.77
N LEU A 24 -5.17 -10.91 14.90
CA LEU A 24 -4.54 -10.60 13.61
C LEU A 24 -5.54 -10.70 12.44
N HIS A 25 -6.84 -10.75 12.73
CA HIS A 25 -7.89 -10.88 11.72
C HIS A 25 -7.81 -9.76 10.67
N SER A 26 -7.72 -8.51 11.12
CA SER A 26 -7.63 -7.33 10.26
C SER A 26 -6.42 -7.37 9.32
N THR A 27 -5.25 -7.79 9.83
CA THR A 27 -4.02 -7.92 9.02
C THR A 27 -4.13 -9.05 8.00
N PHE A 28 -4.72 -10.18 8.38
CA PHE A 28 -4.91 -11.32 7.49
C PHE A 28 -5.93 -11.01 6.38
N ASP A 29 -7.03 -10.34 6.72
CA ASP A 29 -8.04 -9.92 5.76
C ASP A 29 -7.51 -8.86 4.79
N ALA A 30 -6.69 -7.91 5.28
CA ALA A 30 -5.98 -6.95 4.44
C ALA A 30 -5.04 -7.63 3.42
N LEU A 31 -4.32 -8.69 3.83
CA LEU A 31 -3.46 -9.48 2.95
C LEU A 31 -4.26 -10.32 1.95
N GLU A 32 -5.36 -10.95 2.38
CA GLU A 32 -6.23 -11.74 1.51
C GLU A 32 -6.85 -10.87 0.42
N THR A 33 -7.38 -9.72 0.80
CA THR A 33 -8.02 -8.77 -0.12
C THR A 33 -7.02 -7.95 -0.96
N PHE A 34 -5.74 -7.93 -0.59
CA PHE A 34 -4.65 -7.43 -1.45
C PHE A 34 -4.32 -8.43 -2.57
N LEU A 35 -4.27 -9.73 -2.25
CA LEU A 35 -3.92 -10.79 -3.20
C LEU A 35 -5.10 -11.23 -4.08
N PHE A 36 -6.33 -11.19 -3.54
CA PHE A 36 -7.53 -11.72 -4.19
C PHE A 36 -8.69 -10.72 -4.16
N VAL A 37 -9.45 -10.71 -5.27
CA VAL A 37 -10.71 -9.98 -5.33
C VAL A 37 -11.73 -10.66 -4.42
N PRO A 38 -12.53 -9.91 -3.64
CA PRO A 38 -13.58 -10.50 -2.83
C PRO A 38 -14.58 -11.26 -3.70
N ASN A 39 -14.93 -12.48 -3.28
CA ASN A 39 -15.87 -13.34 -4.01
C ASN A 39 -17.35 -13.10 -3.64
N HIS A 40 -17.65 -12.02 -2.91
CA HIS A 40 -19.02 -11.68 -2.55
C HIS A 40 -19.51 -10.55 -3.45
N THR A 41 -20.75 -10.69 -3.93
CA THR A 41 -21.45 -9.61 -4.64
C THR A 41 -22.68 -9.25 -3.83
N THR A 42 -23.19 -8.03 -4.01
CA THR A 42 -24.47 -7.66 -3.41
C THR A 42 -25.54 -8.60 -3.96
N HIS A 43 -26.29 -9.29 -3.08
CA HIS A 43 -27.35 -10.22 -3.48
C HIS A 43 -28.75 -9.60 -3.37
N SER A 44 -28.98 -8.68 -2.43
CA SER A 44 -30.27 -8.03 -2.16
C SER A 44 -30.08 -6.61 -1.62
N GLY A 45 -31.02 -5.71 -1.90
CA GLY A 45 -30.93 -4.29 -1.50
C GLY A 45 -30.02 -3.45 -2.40
N GLY A 46 -30.32 -2.14 -2.45
CA GLY A 46 -29.59 -1.13 -3.24
C GLY A 46 -30.39 -0.61 -4.44
N HIS A 47 -30.67 0.71 -4.47
CA HIS A 47 -31.33 1.38 -5.60
C HIS A 47 -30.46 1.38 -6.86
N ILE A 48 -29.13 1.45 -6.69
CA ILE A 48 -28.12 1.39 -7.75
C ILE A 48 -27.03 0.40 -7.31
N ARG A 49 -26.58 -0.44 -8.24
CA ARG A 49 -25.45 -1.37 -8.04
C ARG A 49 -24.25 -0.85 -8.82
N ASP A 50 -23.15 -0.59 -8.13
CA ASP A 50 -21.88 -0.20 -8.73
C ASP A 50 -20.96 -1.43 -8.86
N GLY A 51 -20.17 -1.46 -9.93
CA GLY A 51 -19.13 -2.47 -10.17
C GLY A 51 -17.72 -1.98 -9.85
N ILE A 52 -17.55 -0.74 -9.39
CA ILE A 52 -16.24 -0.19 -9.04
C ILE A 52 -15.72 -0.87 -7.77
N ASP A 53 -14.57 -1.53 -7.92
CA ASP A 53 -13.77 -1.99 -6.80
C ASP A 53 -12.93 -0.82 -6.27
N LEU A 54 -13.32 -0.30 -5.10
CA LEU A 54 -12.68 0.86 -4.47
C LEU A 54 -11.19 0.61 -4.20
N LYS A 55 -10.83 -0.60 -3.76
CA LYS A 55 -9.44 -0.95 -3.44
C LYS A 55 -8.56 -0.96 -4.68
N ARG A 56 -9.04 -1.52 -5.79
CA ARG A 56 -8.37 -1.46 -7.10
C ARG A 56 -8.22 -0.03 -7.60
N THR A 57 -9.27 0.77 -7.49
CA THR A 57 -9.22 2.17 -7.92
C THR A 57 -8.18 2.94 -7.12
N MET A 58 -8.10 2.74 -5.81
CA MET A 58 -7.05 3.35 -4.99
C MET A 58 -5.64 2.90 -5.39
N PHE A 59 -5.44 1.62 -5.71
CA PHE A 59 -4.12 1.13 -6.13
C PHE A 59 -3.67 1.71 -7.48
N ILE A 60 -4.61 1.92 -8.41
CA ILE A 60 -4.31 2.59 -9.70
C ILE A 60 -3.81 4.01 -9.45
N VAL A 61 -4.40 4.74 -8.50
CA VAL A 61 -3.94 6.09 -8.12
C VAL A 61 -2.51 6.03 -7.58
N VAL A 62 -2.18 5.07 -6.71
CA VAL A 62 -0.82 4.89 -6.19
C VAL A 62 0.19 4.65 -7.33
N ILE A 63 -0.13 3.77 -8.27
CA ILE A 63 0.74 3.52 -9.44
C ILE A 63 0.92 4.80 -10.27
N ALA A 64 -0.16 5.56 -10.49
CA ALA A 64 -0.12 6.79 -11.26
C ALA A 64 0.75 7.89 -10.61
N LEU A 65 0.95 7.84 -9.29
CA LEU A 65 1.81 8.77 -8.55
C LEU A 65 3.30 8.38 -8.58
N LEU A 66 3.66 7.15 -8.94
CA LEU A 66 5.06 6.70 -8.96
C LEU A 66 5.97 7.56 -9.86
N PRO A 67 5.58 7.95 -11.10
CA PRO A 67 6.43 8.81 -11.92
C PRO A 67 6.68 10.18 -11.30
N ALA A 68 5.65 10.76 -10.67
CA ALA A 68 5.77 12.05 -9.98
C ALA A 68 6.69 11.93 -8.74
N LEU A 69 6.60 10.82 -8.02
CA LEU A 69 7.48 10.51 -6.89
C LEU A 69 8.95 10.42 -7.33
N MET A 70 9.22 9.67 -8.41
CA MET A 70 10.58 9.52 -8.95
C MET A 70 11.17 10.86 -9.40
N PHE A 71 10.37 11.68 -10.08
CA PHE A 71 10.77 13.03 -10.45
C PHE A 71 11.03 13.91 -9.22
N GLY A 72 10.18 13.80 -8.19
CA GLY A 72 10.35 14.51 -6.92
C GLY A 72 11.67 14.17 -6.22
N MET A 73 12.04 12.88 -6.18
CA MET A 73 13.32 12.43 -5.62
C MET A 73 14.51 13.02 -6.39
N TRP A 74 14.48 12.97 -7.73
CA TRP A 74 15.53 13.61 -8.54
C TRP A 74 15.62 15.12 -8.30
N ASN A 75 14.48 15.81 -8.32
CA ASN A 75 14.42 17.26 -8.17
C ASN A 75 14.93 17.72 -6.80
N LEU A 76 14.65 16.95 -5.74
CA LEU A 76 15.14 17.25 -4.39
C LEU A 76 16.68 17.22 -4.33
N GLY A 77 17.31 16.21 -4.92
CA GLY A 77 18.77 16.16 -5.00
C GLY A 77 19.36 17.20 -5.93
N TYR A 78 18.72 17.49 -7.06
CA TYR A 78 19.14 18.54 -7.99
C TYR A 78 19.20 19.91 -7.31
N GLN A 79 18.14 20.28 -6.56
CA GLN A 79 18.11 21.55 -5.85
C GLN A 79 19.13 21.61 -4.70
N PHE A 80 19.36 20.48 -4.02
CA PHE A 80 20.39 20.39 -2.99
C PHE A 80 21.77 20.68 -3.57
N HIS A 81 22.22 19.93 -4.58
CA HIS A 81 23.56 20.11 -5.13
C HIS A 81 23.75 21.46 -5.82
N ARG A 82 22.69 21.98 -6.47
CA ARG A 82 22.70 23.33 -7.03
C ARG A 82 22.94 24.39 -5.97
N ALA A 83 22.34 24.26 -4.78
CA ALA A 83 22.55 25.20 -3.67
C ALA A 83 23.96 25.11 -3.09
N THR A 84 24.59 23.92 -3.10
CA THR A 84 25.98 23.71 -2.66
C THR A 84 27.02 24.07 -3.72
N GLY A 85 26.61 24.45 -4.92
CA GLY A 85 27.51 24.78 -6.04
C GLY A 85 28.19 23.57 -6.69
N MET A 86 27.66 22.36 -6.47
CA MET A 86 28.15 21.12 -7.08
C MET A 86 27.25 20.74 -8.26
N GLU A 87 27.83 20.51 -9.43
CA GLU A 87 27.10 19.89 -10.55
C GLU A 87 27.40 18.41 -10.58
N VAL A 88 26.33 17.63 -10.41
CA VAL A 88 26.41 16.18 -10.22
C VAL A 88 25.50 15.50 -11.24
N SER A 89 25.80 14.24 -11.57
CA SER A 89 25.02 13.47 -12.55
C SER A 89 23.55 13.31 -12.15
N LEU A 90 22.69 13.01 -13.12
CA LEU A 90 21.26 12.75 -12.88
C LEU A 90 21.06 11.65 -11.83
N PHE A 91 21.84 10.58 -11.92
CA PHE A 91 21.71 9.43 -11.03
C PHE A 91 22.13 9.76 -9.59
N GLU A 92 23.19 10.55 -9.40
CA GLU A 92 23.64 10.97 -8.08
C GLU A 92 22.64 11.92 -7.41
N ASN A 93 22.05 12.84 -8.17
CA ASN A 93 20.96 13.68 -7.68
C ASN A 93 19.75 12.84 -7.24
N PHE A 94 19.36 11.86 -8.06
CA PHE A 94 18.26 10.95 -7.72
C PHE A 94 18.57 10.11 -6.48
N TRP A 95 19.78 9.57 -6.37
CA TRP A 95 20.21 8.76 -5.24
C TRP A 95 20.20 9.54 -3.93
N TYR A 96 20.73 10.77 -3.94
CA TYR A 96 20.69 11.64 -2.78
C TYR A 96 19.24 11.93 -2.36
N GLY A 97 18.39 12.33 -3.30
CA GLY A 97 17.00 12.63 -3.00
C GLY A 97 16.19 11.41 -2.55
N MET A 98 16.49 10.22 -3.08
CA MET A 98 15.91 8.96 -2.63
C MET A 98 16.24 8.69 -1.16
N ILE A 99 17.51 8.80 -0.75
CA ILE A 99 17.92 8.59 0.64
C ILE A 99 17.21 9.57 1.59
N GLN A 100 16.98 10.81 1.16
CA GLN A 100 16.27 11.80 1.98
C GLN A 100 14.75 11.57 2.03
N THR A 101 14.15 11.10 0.92
CA THR A 101 12.69 10.94 0.81
C THR A 101 12.20 9.63 1.43
N LEU A 102 12.99 8.55 1.35
CA LEU A 102 12.60 7.22 1.86
C LEU A 102 12.22 7.21 3.35
N PRO A 103 12.98 7.80 4.28
CA PRO A 103 12.62 7.83 5.70
C PRO A 103 11.27 8.50 5.95
N ILE A 104 10.97 9.59 5.22
CA ILE A 104 9.72 10.34 5.34
C ILE A 104 8.54 9.45 4.91
N ILE A 105 8.68 8.75 3.78
CA ILE A 105 7.67 7.80 3.30
C ILE A 105 7.46 6.69 4.33
N ILE A 106 8.55 6.06 4.80
CA ILE A 106 8.47 4.94 5.75
C ILE A 106 7.76 5.35 7.04
N VAL A 107 8.10 6.51 7.61
CA VAL A 107 7.45 7.00 8.84
C VAL A 107 5.98 7.33 8.59
N SER A 108 5.67 8.02 7.49
CA SER A 108 4.29 8.38 7.13
C SER A 108 3.38 7.15 7.00
N TYR A 109 3.77 6.18 6.18
CA TYR A 109 2.97 4.97 5.97
C TYR A 109 2.99 4.04 7.17
N GLY A 110 4.14 3.91 7.87
CA GLY A 110 4.26 3.04 9.04
C GLY A 110 3.39 3.50 10.20
N VAL A 111 3.43 4.79 10.53
CA VAL A 111 2.60 5.37 11.61
C VAL A 111 1.14 5.42 11.18
N GLY A 112 0.84 5.83 9.93
CA GLY A 112 -0.52 5.88 9.42
C GLY A 112 -1.22 4.51 9.47
N LEU A 113 -0.61 3.49 8.84
CA LEU A 113 -1.16 2.14 8.85
C LEU A 113 -1.20 1.54 10.27
N GLY A 114 -0.20 1.85 11.11
CA GLY A 114 -0.18 1.38 12.49
C GLY A 114 -1.35 1.91 13.32
N ILE A 115 -1.68 3.19 13.19
CA ILE A 115 -2.84 3.80 13.86
C ILE A 115 -4.13 3.26 13.27
N GLU A 116 -4.25 3.16 11.93
CA GLU A 116 -5.43 2.60 11.28
C GLU A 116 -5.73 1.18 11.76
N MET A 117 -4.72 0.30 11.83
CA MET A 117 -4.89 -1.05 12.34
C MET A 117 -5.26 -1.08 13.82
N ALA A 118 -4.66 -0.21 14.65
CA ALA A 118 -4.97 -0.14 16.07
C ALA A 118 -6.42 0.32 16.36
N PHE A 119 -6.98 1.19 15.52
CA PHE A 119 -8.37 1.65 15.64
C PHE A 119 -9.39 0.75 14.93
N ALA A 120 -8.99 0.03 13.88
CA ALA A 120 -9.86 -0.89 13.14
C ALA A 120 -10.01 -2.26 13.81
N GLN A 121 -9.22 -2.52 14.85
CA GLN A 121 -9.24 -3.70 15.71
C GLN A 121 -10.52 -3.81 16.55
#